data_AF-A0A9Q0MJB5-F1
#
_entry.id   AF-A0A9Q0MJB5-F1
#
_cell.length_a   1.000
_cell.length_b   1.000
_cell.length_c   1.000
_cell.angle_alpha   90.00
_cell.angle_beta   90.00
_cell.angle_gamma   90.00
#
_symmetry.space_group_name_H-M   'P 1'
#
loop_
_entity.id
_entity.type
_entity.pdbx_description
1 polymer ?
#
loop_
_entity_poly.entity_id
_entity_poly.type
_entity_poly.pdbx_seq_one_letter_code
_entity_poly.pdbx_strand_id
1 'polypeptide(L)'
;VSWLKLKNSSRPTLLITGFSLFGLSASPKEPAEMASNTTLVDLLQNADQLFDESKYQETLDVLNSFQDQSIADIKWRQARAMYKLSKIDTKQKQKFIREGFALMEEALKLNDQDFSVHKWYAILLDSNGELDGIKARVTQLETVKKHMIKAVELNPQDPTSWHVLGNFAFGLADMPWYQRKIVSAIFATPPTGTYEEALEHFLKAEELQPYFYSDNLLLIAKCYQNLKDSEKAKHYLTLLAKITVANDDDKRRVYQLAIKLYNMNLYLIFVALAISACSGALIQNVLKEEWISFKLEHSKKYDDPMEERFRQKIFLENKRKIAKHNQLYELGKVTYKLGLNKYADLLHQEFVAIMNGYNSTSNNLNKFDLKAEAVTFIQPDVDVPDSVDWREKGAVTPIKDQGHCGSCWSFSATGSLEGQHFRKTGKLVSLSEQNLVDCSGKYGNEGCNGGLMDQAFHYIKDNGGIDTEKSYPYEAMDDTCRYNVENSGATDKGFVDIPQGDEAALKKAVATMGPISVAIDASRSSFQLYSEGVYYDEECSSEDLDHGVLAVGYGTDESGQDYWIVKNSWGTSWGQEGYILMARNKANHCGIATSSSYPLV
;
A
#
# COMPACT_ATOMS: atom_id res chain seq x y z
N VAL A 1 14.20 23.04 -43.90
CA VAL A 1 14.73 22.98 -45.28
C VAL A 1 16.04 22.20 -45.28
N SER A 2 16.19 21.29 -46.24
CA SER A 2 17.38 20.50 -46.64
C SER A 2 18.75 20.70 -45.95
N TRP A 3 19.17 19.71 -45.16
CA TRP A 3 20.34 18.81 -45.35
C TRP A 3 21.69 19.29 -45.99
N LEU A 4 22.78 18.78 -45.37
CA LEU A 4 24.05 18.22 -45.91
C LEU A 4 25.35 19.06 -46.09
N LYS A 5 26.31 18.79 -45.17
CA LYS A 5 27.64 18.16 -45.39
C LYS A 5 28.67 18.81 -46.36
N LEU A 6 29.87 19.20 -45.87
CA LEU A 6 31.15 18.41 -45.97
C LEU A 6 32.47 19.20 -45.68
N LYS A 7 33.42 18.47 -45.08
CA LYS A 7 34.91 18.49 -45.24
C LYS A 7 35.80 19.71 -44.90
N ASN A 8 36.58 19.50 -43.84
CA ASN A 8 38.05 19.37 -43.80
C ASN A 8 39.03 20.55 -44.10
N SER A 9 39.95 20.68 -43.14
CA SER A 9 41.43 20.78 -43.27
C SER A 9 42.11 22.14 -43.06
N SER A 10 42.94 22.22 -42.01
CA SER A 10 44.40 22.40 -42.10
C SER A 10 45.04 22.45 -40.69
N ARG A 11 46.19 21.79 -40.53
CA ARG A 11 47.18 22.04 -39.44
C ARG A 11 48.27 22.96 -40.00
N PRO A 12 49.13 23.57 -39.15
CA PRO A 12 50.46 22.97 -38.90
C PRO A 12 50.90 23.17 -37.41
N THR A 13 52.05 22.75 -36.85
CA THR A 13 53.31 22.16 -37.35
C THR A 13 54.11 21.53 -36.18
N LEU A 14 54.72 20.33 -36.38
CA LEU A 14 56.12 19.94 -36.03
C LEU A 14 56.65 19.97 -34.55
N LEU A 15 57.62 19.16 -34.05
CA LEU A 15 58.57 18.12 -34.59
C LEU A 15 59.01 17.10 -33.48
N ILE A 16 59.46 15.88 -33.90
CA ILE A 16 60.61 15.06 -33.36
C ILE A 16 60.57 14.57 -31.88
N THR A 17 60.88 13.33 -31.45
CA THR A 17 61.27 11.99 -31.99
C THR A 17 60.92 10.96 -30.88
N GLY A 18 60.76 9.65 -31.03
CA GLY A 18 60.95 8.72 -32.15
C GLY A 18 61.79 7.50 -31.72
N PHE A 19 61.21 6.28 -31.65
CA PHE A 19 61.79 5.00 -32.10
C PHE A 19 60.89 3.78 -31.86
N SER A 20 61.13 2.73 -32.66
CA SER A 20 60.40 1.45 -32.76
C SER A 20 61.32 0.41 -33.47
N LEU A 21 61.06 -0.90 -33.58
CA LEU A 21 59.86 -1.75 -33.41
C LEU A 21 60.33 -3.23 -33.28
N PHE A 22 59.40 -4.16 -33.09
CA PHE A 22 59.51 -5.64 -33.24
C PHE A 22 60.21 -6.47 -32.15
N GLY A 23 59.63 -7.66 -31.88
CA GLY A 23 60.26 -8.70 -31.05
C GLY A 23 59.31 -9.75 -30.44
N LEU A 24 58.38 -10.34 -31.20
CA LEU A 24 57.64 -11.52 -30.74
C LEU A 24 58.54 -12.77 -30.80
N SER A 25 58.77 -13.43 -29.67
CA SER A 25 59.09 -14.86 -29.60
C SER A 25 58.52 -15.46 -28.32
N ALA A 26 58.17 -16.75 -28.33
CA ALA A 26 57.44 -17.41 -27.25
C ALA A 26 58.18 -18.65 -26.75
N SER A 27 58.18 -18.82 -25.42
CA SER A 27 58.56 -20.05 -24.68
C SER A 27 60.04 -20.48 -24.75
N PRO A 28 60.54 -21.27 -23.77
CA PRO A 28 59.79 -22.15 -22.85
C PRO A 28 59.87 -21.80 -21.35
N LYS A 29 59.02 -22.51 -20.59
CA LYS A 29 59.02 -22.56 -19.11
C LYS A 29 60.32 -23.15 -18.57
N GLU A 30 60.76 -22.65 -17.41
CA GLU A 30 61.16 -23.48 -16.26
C GLU A 30 60.87 -22.72 -14.95
N PRO A 31 60.68 -23.40 -13.81
CA PRO A 31 59.96 -22.84 -12.66
C PRO A 31 60.87 -22.09 -11.69
N ALA A 32 60.51 -20.86 -11.35
CA ALA A 32 60.96 -20.23 -10.11
C ALA A 32 60.09 -20.76 -8.96
N GLU A 33 60.56 -21.81 -8.27
CA GLU A 33 60.05 -22.16 -6.95
C GLU A 33 60.34 -21.01 -5.98
N MET A 34 59.38 -20.11 -5.83
CA MET A 34 59.23 -19.31 -4.62
C MET A 34 58.06 -19.88 -3.85
N ALA A 35 58.34 -20.96 -3.11
CA ALA A 35 57.47 -21.44 -2.05
C ALA A 35 57.45 -20.39 -0.94
N SER A 36 56.64 -19.34 -1.16
CA SER A 36 56.25 -18.43 -0.09
C SER A 36 55.47 -19.26 0.91
N ASN A 37 56.10 -19.62 2.03
CA ASN A 37 55.41 -20.03 3.25
C ASN A 37 54.70 -18.80 3.84
N THR A 38 53.78 -18.21 3.07
CA THR A 38 52.82 -17.23 3.54
C THR A 38 52.00 -17.95 4.59
N THR A 39 52.18 -17.60 5.86
CA THR A 39 51.37 -18.21 6.90
C THR A 39 49.92 -17.78 6.70
N LEU A 40 48.97 -18.55 7.24
CA LEU A 40 47.56 -18.16 7.22
C LEU A 40 47.37 -16.74 7.80
N VAL A 41 48.16 -16.37 8.81
CA VAL A 41 48.13 -15.04 9.42
C VAL A 41 48.54 -13.95 8.42
N ASP A 42 49.67 -14.12 7.71
CA ASP A 42 50.15 -13.15 6.71
C ASP A 42 49.15 -12.98 5.56
N LEU A 43 48.53 -14.08 5.12
CA LEU A 43 47.50 -14.08 4.07
C LEU A 43 46.25 -13.30 4.51
N LEU A 44 45.76 -13.56 5.72
CA LEU A 44 44.56 -12.89 6.24
C LEU A 44 44.83 -11.39 6.50
N GLN A 45 46.01 -11.02 7.00
CA GLN A 45 46.41 -9.62 7.17
C GLN A 45 46.50 -8.87 5.82
N ASN A 46 47.11 -9.48 4.80
CA ASN A 46 47.16 -8.91 3.46
C ASN A 46 45.75 -8.76 2.85
N ALA A 47 44.88 -9.76 3.02
CA ALA A 47 43.50 -9.71 2.55
C ALA A 47 42.65 -8.64 3.27
N ASP A 48 42.86 -8.42 4.57
CA ASP A 48 42.22 -7.33 5.31
C ASP A 48 42.74 -5.95 4.85
N GLN A 49 44.05 -5.78 4.64
CA GLN A 49 44.61 -4.53 4.08
C GLN A 49 44.07 -4.22 2.68
N LEU A 50 44.07 -5.20 1.77
CA LEU A 50 43.52 -5.02 0.41
C LEU A 50 42.04 -4.66 0.45
N PHE A 51 41.29 -5.19 1.40
CA PHE A 51 39.88 -4.87 1.58
C PHE A 51 39.67 -3.41 2.05
N ASP A 52 40.48 -2.94 3.00
CA ASP A 52 40.42 -1.57 3.51
C ASP A 52 40.87 -0.55 2.43
N GLU A 53 41.82 -0.92 1.57
CA GLU A 53 42.18 -0.19 0.34
C GLU A 53 41.10 -0.27 -0.77
N SER A 54 39.94 -0.89 -0.50
CA SER A 54 38.82 -1.11 -1.44
C SER A 54 39.15 -1.96 -2.68
N LYS A 55 40.24 -2.75 -2.62
CA LYS A 55 40.67 -3.67 -3.69
C LYS A 55 39.98 -5.04 -3.54
N TYR A 56 38.65 -5.03 -3.64
CA TYR A 56 37.82 -6.20 -3.33
C TYR A 56 38.05 -7.42 -4.25
N GLN A 57 38.44 -7.21 -5.51
CA GLN A 57 38.78 -8.31 -6.41
C GLN A 57 40.14 -8.92 -6.05
N GLU A 58 41.17 -8.10 -5.81
CA GLU A 58 42.50 -8.56 -5.37
C GLU A 58 42.40 -9.30 -4.02
N THR A 59 41.50 -8.84 -3.13
CA THR A 59 41.17 -9.54 -1.87
C THR A 59 40.68 -10.97 -2.12
N LEU A 60 39.76 -11.17 -3.08
CA LEU A 60 39.30 -12.51 -3.47
C LEU A 60 40.41 -13.33 -4.10
N ASP A 61 41.19 -12.74 -5.00
CA ASP A 61 42.24 -13.45 -5.73
C ASP A 61 43.32 -13.98 -4.77
N VAL A 62 43.71 -13.20 -3.75
CA VAL A 62 44.60 -13.65 -2.67
C VAL A 62 43.97 -14.76 -1.84
N LEU A 63 42.73 -14.62 -1.37
CA LEU A 63 42.06 -15.63 -0.54
C LEU A 63 41.83 -16.96 -1.30
N ASN A 64 41.53 -16.89 -2.59
CA ASN A 64 41.35 -18.04 -3.47
C ASN A 64 42.68 -18.75 -3.80
N SER A 65 43.83 -18.08 -3.63
CA SER A 65 45.15 -18.67 -3.89
C SER A 65 45.63 -19.62 -2.79
N PHE A 66 45.02 -19.57 -1.60
CA PHE A 66 45.40 -20.42 -0.46
C PHE A 66 44.91 -21.86 -0.64
N GLN A 67 45.75 -22.84 -0.31
CA GLN A 67 45.47 -24.26 -0.61
C GLN A 67 44.29 -24.83 0.21
N ASP A 68 44.15 -24.42 1.48
CA ASP A 68 43.08 -24.91 2.35
C ASP A 68 41.89 -23.94 2.38
N GLN A 69 40.85 -24.28 1.61
CA GLN A 69 39.59 -23.53 1.54
C GLN A 69 38.56 -23.99 2.60
N SER A 70 38.94 -24.84 3.57
CA SER A 70 38.06 -25.32 4.66
C SER A 70 38.12 -24.47 5.94
N ILE A 71 38.68 -23.26 5.85
CA ILE A 71 38.88 -22.34 6.98
C ILE A 71 37.79 -21.26 7.01
N ALA A 72 37.09 -21.12 8.14
CA ALA A 72 36.00 -20.15 8.31
C ALA A 72 36.44 -18.69 8.08
N ASP A 73 37.63 -18.31 8.57
CA ASP A 73 38.24 -16.98 8.39
C ASP A 73 38.47 -16.57 6.94
N ILE A 74 38.72 -17.54 6.05
CA ILE A 74 38.88 -17.30 4.61
C ILE A 74 37.49 -17.10 3.99
N LYS A 75 36.53 -17.99 4.31
CA LYS A 75 35.18 -17.96 3.75
C LYS A 75 34.42 -16.68 4.05
N TRP A 76 34.44 -16.20 5.31
CA TRP A 76 33.71 -14.96 5.62
C TRP A 76 34.37 -13.72 5.01
N ARG A 77 35.70 -13.70 4.83
CA ARG A 77 36.39 -12.62 4.11
C ARG A 77 36.11 -12.65 2.60
N GLN A 78 36.05 -13.83 1.98
CA GLN A 78 35.62 -13.99 0.60
C GLN A 78 34.18 -13.47 0.42
N ALA A 79 33.26 -13.92 1.28
CA ALA A 79 31.87 -13.50 1.27
C ALA A 79 31.70 -11.98 1.49
N ARG A 80 32.47 -11.38 2.40
CA ARG A 80 32.57 -9.92 2.61
C ARG A 80 33.03 -9.19 1.35
N ALA A 81 34.06 -9.68 0.66
CA ALA A 81 34.57 -9.08 -0.57
C ALA A 81 33.55 -9.19 -1.73
N MET A 82 32.91 -10.36 -1.89
CA MET A 82 31.80 -10.55 -2.83
C MET A 82 30.63 -9.60 -2.54
N TYR A 83 30.26 -9.41 -1.27
CA TYR A 83 29.22 -8.46 -0.89
C TYR A 83 29.55 -7.04 -1.36
N LYS A 84 30.79 -6.56 -1.19
CA LYS A 84 31.21 -5.24 -1.68
C LYS A 84 31.22 -5.17 -3.21
N LEU A 85 31.75 -6.19 -3.90
CA LEU A 85 31.71 -6.28 -5.36
C LEU A 85 30.27 -6.24 -5.91
N SER A 86 29.30 -6.85 -5.23
CA SER A 86 27.88 -6.81 -5.61
C SER A 86 27.26 -5.40 -5.63
N LYS A 87 27.86 -4.44 -4.91
CA LYS A 87 27.46 -3.03 -4.90
C LYS A 87 28.11 -2.21 -6.01
N ILE A 88 29.26 -2.68 -6.53
CA ILE A 88 30.05 -2.01 -7.59
C ILE A 88 29.62 -2.53 -8.97
N ASP A 89 29.65 -3.85 -9.17
CA ASP A 89 29.18 -4.49 -10.41
C ASP A 89 27.73 -4.97 -10.23
N THR A 90 26.80 -4.07 -10.53
CA THR A 90 25.36 -4.37 -10.46
C THR A 90 24.92 -5.43 -11.47
N LYS A 91 25.69 -5.72 -12.53
CA LYS A 91 25.36 -6.80 -13.49
C LYS A 91 25.66 -8.18 -12.89
N GLN A 92 26.68 -8.27 -12.04
CA GLN A 92 27.04 -9.50 -11.34
C GLN A 92 26.50 -9.57 -9.89
N LYS A 93 25.69 -8.60 -9.44
CA LYS A 93 25.07 -8.58 -8.08
C LYS A 93 24.51 -9.94 -7.67
N GLN A 94 23.66 -10.54 -8.51
CA GLN A 94 23.02 -11.82 -8.21
C GLN A 94 24.05 -12.95 -8.01
N LYS A 95 25.09 -13.02 -8.85
CA LYS A 95 26.15 -14.02 -8.74
C LYS A 95 26.89 -13.87 -7.41
N PHE A 96 27.43 -12.68 -7.13
CA PHE A 96 28.24 -12.43 -5.93
C PHE A 96 27.46 -12.65 -4.62
N ILE A 97 26.19 -12.27 -4.54
CA ILE A 97 25.38 -12.51 -3.34
C ILE A 97 25.09 -14.00 -3.14
N ARG A 98 24.79 -14.76 -4.21
CA ARG A 98 24.52 -16.20 -4.12
C ARG A 98 25.77 -17.00 -3.72
N GLU A 99 26.90 -16.72 -4.37
CA GLU A 99 28.20 -17.34 -4.06
C GLU A 99 28.66 -16.98 -2.64
N GLY A 100 28.55 -15.70 -2.26
CA GLY A 100 28.87 -15.24 -0.92
C GLY A 100 27.99 -15.87 0.17
N PHE A 101 26.69 -16.02 -0.08
CA PHE A 101 25.78 -16.68 0.87
C PHE A 101 26.13 -18.16 1.07
N ALA A 102 26.42 -18.91 0.00
CA ALA A 102 26.86 -20.31 0.10
C ALA A 102 28.16 -20.46 0.92
N LEU A 103 29.14 -19.56 0.73
CA LEU A 103 30.35 -19.51 1.55
C LEU A 103 30.04 -19.29 3.04
N MET A 104 29.01 -18.49 3.37
CA MET A 104 28.57 -18.29 4.75
C MET A 104 27.86 -19.50 5.34
N GLU A 105 27.07 -20.24 4.55
CA GLU A 105 26.48 -21.52 4.98
C GLU A 105 27.54 -22.60 5.31
N GLU A 106 28.69 -22.55 4.63
CA GLU A 106 29.85 -23.38 4.96
C GLU A 106 30.62 -22.85 6.17
N ALA A 107 30.90 -21.54 6.23
CA ALA A 107 31.63 -20.93 7.35
C ALA A 107 30.93 -21.17 8.69
N LEU A 108 29.59 -21.08 8.73
CA LEU A 108 28.77 -21.34 9.91
C LEU A 108 28.84 -22.79 10.40
N LYS A 109 29.10 -23.77 9.50
CA LYS A 109 29.31 -25.18 9.87
C LYS A 109 30.71 -25.46 10.40
N LEU A 110 31.68 -24.61 10.04
CA LEU A 110 33.09 -24.75 10.41
C LEU A 110 33.42 -24.05 11.74
N ASN A 111 32.83 -22.88 12.00
CA ASN A 111 33.01 -22.15 13.26
C ASN A 111 31.78 -21.28 13.56
N ASP A 112 30.93 -21.72 14.51
CA ASP A 112 29.77 -20.98 14.99
C ASP A 112 30.07 -20.10 16.22
N GLN A 113 31.33 -20.02 16.66
CA GLN A 113 31.80 -19.18 17.77
C GLN A 113 32.52 -17.91 17.30
N ASP A 114 32.68 -17.69 15.99
CA ASP A 114 33.17 -16.42 15.43
C ASP A 114 32.02 -15.44 15.15
N PHE A 115 32.08 -14.26 15.77
CA PHE A 115 31.13 -13.17 15.56
C PHE A 115 31.08 -12.70 14.09
N SER A 116 32.19 -12.77 13.36
CA SER A 116 32.27 -12.37 11.96
C SER A 116 31.48 -13.32 11.05
N VAL A 117 31.48 -14.62 11.38
CA VAL A 117 30.65 -15.62 10.68
C VAL A 117 29.17 -15.32 10.85
N HIS A 118 28.72 -15.06 12.08
CA HIS A 118 27.32 -14.68 12.35
C HIS A 118 26.92 -13.35 11.68
N LYS A 119 27.79 -12.33 11.75
CA LYS A 119 27.57 -11.02 11.13
C LYS A 119 27.41 -11.12 9.61
N TRP A 120 28.35 -11.76 8.92
CA TRP A 120 28.30 -11.88 7.46
C TRP A 120 27.21 -12.83 6.97
N TYR A 121 26.87 -13.87 7.75
CA TYR A 121 25.73 -14.74 7.46
C TYR A 121 24.42 -13.95 7.46
N ALA A 122 24.17 -13.13 8.48
CA ALA A 122 22.97 -12.28 8.55
C ALA A 122 22.87 -11.28 7.38
N ILE A 123 23.97 -10.57 7.06
CA ILE A 123 24.02 -9.58 5.97
C ILE A 123 23.73 -10.22 4.61
N LEU A 124 24.31 -11.40 4.34
CA LEU A 124 24.12 -12.11 3.09
C LEU A 124 22.78 -12.85 3.03
N LEU A 125 22.23 -13.34 4.14
CA LEU A 125 20.89 -13.93 4.19
C LEU A 125 19.82 -12.89 3.81
N ASP A 126 19.87 -11.68 4.37
CA ASP A 126 18.93 -10.60 4.02
C ASP A 126 19.07 -10.20 2.54
N SER A 127 20.31 -10.09 2.05
CA SER A 127 20.60 -9.72 0.66
C SER A 127 20.23 -10.81 -0.34
N ASN A 128 20.34 -12.08 0.05
CA ASN A 128 19.92 -13.23 -0.73
C ASN A 128 18.38 -13.30 -0.79
N GLY A 129 17.70 -13.07 0.34
CA GLY A 129 16.25 -12.93 0.40
C GLY A 129 15.72 -11.76 -0.45
N GLU A 130 16.46 -10.64 -0.54
CA GLU A 130 16.13 -9.54 -1.46
C GLU A 130 16.06 -10.00 -2.92
N LEU A 131 16.94 -10.92 -3.35
CA LEU A 131 16.95 -11.48 -4.71
C LEU A 131 15.82 -12.49 -4.96
N ASP A 132 15.38 -13.20 -3.93
CA ASP A 132 14.22 -14.11 -3.97
C ASP A 132 12.87 -13.38 -3.82
N GLY A 133 12.91 -12.07 -3.59
CA GLY A 133 11.75 -11.20 -3.47
C GLY A 133 11.20 -11.11 -2.05
N ILE A 134 10.32 -10.11 -1.84
CA ILE A 134 9.96 -9.65 -0.50
C ILE A 134 9.38 -10.75 0.42
N LYS A 135 8.63 -11.72 -0.13
CA LYS A 135 8.09 -12.84 0.65
C LYS A 135 9.21 -13.71 1.26
N ALA A 136 10.21 -14.07 0.46
CA ALA A 136 11.35 -14.86 0.91
C ALA A 136 12.22 -14.08 1.91
N ARG A 137 12.50 -12.81 1.63
CA ARG A 137 13.19 -11.90 2.56
C ARG A 137 12.47 -11.82 3.91
N VAL A 138 11.16 -11.59 3.91
CA VAL A 138 10.34 -11.48 5.12
C VAL A 138 10.36 -12.77 5.93
N THR A 139 10.25 -13.94 5.30
CA THR A 139 10.34 -15.23 6.02
C THR A 139 11.67 -15.50 6.72
N GLN A 140 12.75 -14.78 6.36
CA GLN A 140 14.07 -14.96 6.97
C GLN A 140 14.40 -13.93 8.05
N LEU A 141 13.56 -12.91 8.29
CA LEU A 141 13.86 -11.81 9.22
C LEU A 141 14.21 -12.27 10.64
N GLU A 142 13.53 -13.31 11.15
CA GLU A 142 13.80 -13.88 12.48
C GLU A 142 15.19 -14.56 12.52
N THR A 143 15.54 -15.33 11.49
CA THR A 143 16.87 -15.92 11.32
C THR A 143 17.94 -14.83 11.25
N VAL A 144 17.71 -13.75 10.49
CA VAL A 144 18.63 -12.61 10.40
C VAL A 144 18.80 -11.97 11.80
N LYS A 145 17.70 -11.67 12.54
CA LYS A 145 17.77 -11.11 13.91
C LYS A 145 18.59 -12.01 14.85
N LYS A 146 18.33 -13.31 14.85
CA LYS A 146 19.03 -14.30 15.68
C LYS A 146 20.55 -14.28 15.45
N HIS A 147 21.00 -14.26 14.19
CA HIS A 147 22.43 -14.24 13.88
C HIS A 147 23.08 -12.88 14.22
N MET A 148 22.37 -11.75 14.05
CA MET A 148 22.91 -10.44 14.48
C MET A 148 23.07 -10.33 16.00
N ILE A 149 22.09 -10.80 16.78
CA ILE A 149 22.20 -10.87 18.24
C ILE A 149 23.40 -11.75 18.62
N LYS A 150 23.56 -12.91 17.97
CA LYS A 150 24.67 -13.82 18.27
C LYS A 150 26.05 -13.20 17.96
N ALA A 151 26.17 -12.39 16.92
CA ALA A 151 27.40 -11.65 16.63
C ALA A 151 27.73 -10.65 17.77
N VAL A 152 26.74 -9.90 18.25
CA VAL A 152 26.90 -8.97 19.38
C VAL A 152 27.23 -9.70 20.69
N GLU A 153 26.63 -10.86 20.96
CA GLU A 153 26.96 -11.69 22.13
C GLU A 153 28.43 -12.17 22.11
N LEU A 154 28.91 -12.61 20.94
CA LEU A 154 30.26 -13.15 20.77
C LEU A 154 31.33 -12.05 20.78
N ASN A 155 31.02 -10.85 20.28
CA ASN A 155 31.91 -9.69 20.37
C ASN A 155 31.12 -8.38 20.60
N PRO A 156 30.84 -8.02 21.88
CA PRO A 156 30.14 -6.78 22.22
C PRO A 156 30.91 -5.50 21.87
N GLN A 157 32.18 -5.60 21.47
CA GLN A 157 33.06 -4.46 21.17
C GLN A 157 33.15 -4.14 19.67
N ASP A 158 32.49 -4.91 18.78
CA ASP A 158 32.43 -4.58 17.35
C ASP A 158 31.33 -3.55 17.05
N PRO A 159 31.66 -2.30 16.71
CA PRO A 159 30.67 -1.27 16.38
C PRO A 159 29.86 -1.63 15.13
N THR A 160 30.41 -2.45 14.22
CA THR A 160 29.69 -2.92 13.03
C THR A 160 28.48 -3.79 13.41
N SER A 161 28.62 -4.70 14.37
CA SER A 161 27.54 -5.60 14.77
C SER A 161 26.37 -4.84 15.40
N TRP A 162 26.67 -3.85 16.25
CA TRP A 162 25.67 -2.92 16.79
C TRP A 162 25.01 -2.07 15.70
N HIS A 163 25.78 -1.51 14.76
CA HIS A 163 25.23 -0.74 13.65
C HIS A 163 24.28 -1.56 12.77
N VAL A 164 24.63 -2.82 12.46
CA VAL A 164 23.77 -3.70 11.65
C VAL A 164 22.50 -4.11 12.41
N LEU A 165 22.59 -4.37 13.72
CA LEU A 165 21.41 -4.62 14.56
C LEU A 165 20.49 -3.39 14.66
N GLY A 166 21.05 -2.18 14.77
CA GLY A 166 20.31 -0.92 14.70
C GLY A 166 19.62 -0.71 13.35
N ASN A 167 20.28 -1.02 12.22
CA ASN A 167 19.66 -0.96 10.89
C ASN A 167 18.47 -1.91 10.77
N PHE A 168 18.53 -3.10 11.38
CA PHE A 168 17.42 -4.04 11.39
C PHE A 168 16.23 -3.51 12.20
N ALA A 169 16.46 -3.05 13.43
CA ALA A 169 15.40 -2.44 14.26
C ALA A 169 14.79 -1.20 13.57
N PHE A 170 15.63 -0.35 12.96
CA PHE A 170 15.20 0.80 12.17
C PHE A 170 14.37 0.37 10.96
N GLY A 171 14.78 -0.66 10.23
CA GLY A 171 14.06 -1.18 9.06
C GLY A 171 12.69 -1.74 9.38
N LEU A 172 12.48 -2.28 10.60
CA LEU A 172 11.16 -2.69 11.10
C LEU A 172 10.33 -1.48 11.58
N ALA A 173 10.95 -0.51 12.25
CA ALA A 173 10.28 0.70 12.74
C ALA A 173 9.82 1.63 11.58
N ASP A 174 10.70 1.87 10.61
CA ASP A 174 10.47 2.69 9.40
C ASP A 174 9.76 1.91 8.28
N MET A 175 9.35 0.65 8.57
CA MET A 175 8.71 -0.23 7.60
C MET A 175 7.40 0.38 7.06
N PRO A 176 7.25 0.56 5.73
CA PRO A 176 6.00 1.04 5.13
C PRO A 176 4.80 0.15 5.47
N TRP A 177 3.61 0.75 5.58
CA TRP A 177 2.38 0.05 6.01
C TRP A 177 2.08 -1.22 5.19
N TYR A 178 2.35 -1.21 3.88
CA TYR A 178 2.11 -2.36 3.00
C TYR A 178 3.06 -3.52 3.30
N GLN A 179 4.33 -3.24 3.65
CA GLN A 179 5.26 -4.27 4.09
C GLN A 179 4.83 -4.84 5.45
N ARG A 180 4.38 -3.98 6.39
CA ARG A 180 3.84 -4.44 7.69
C ARG A 180 2.65 -5.39 7.53
N LYS A 181 1.74 -5.15 6.57
CA LYS A 181 0.66 -6.10 6.22
C LYS A 181 1.21 -7.45 5.73
N ILE A 182 2.24 -7.46 4.86
CA ILE A 182 2.88 -8.70 4.37
C ILE A 182 3.51 -9.50 5.54
N VAL A 183 4.22 -8.82 6.45
CA VAL A 183 4.77 -9.48 7.65
C VAL A 183 3.64 -10.05 8.52
N SER A 184 2.55 -9.31 8.72
CA SER A 184 1.38 -9.73 9.51
C SER A 184 0.60 -10.91 8.89
N ALA A 185 0.68 -11.11 7.58
CA ALA A 185 0.07 -12.25 6.89
C ALA A 185 0.94 -13.53 6.91
N ILE A 186 2.23 -13.41 7.26
CA ILE A 186 3.20 -14.50 7.26
C ILE A 186 3.49 -14.99 8.69
N PHE A 187 3.58 -14.07 9.65
CA PHE A 187 3.91 -14.36 11.04
C PHE A 187 2.67 -14.27 11.95
N ALA A 188 2.45 -15.31 12.76
CA ALA A 188 1.45 -15.26 13.84
C ALA A 188 1.74 -14.18 14.88
N THR A 189 3.02 -13.82 15.05
CA THR A 189 3.50 -12.65 15.80
C THR A 189 4.61 -11.98 14.99
N PRO A 190 4.33 -10.85 14.32
CA PRO A 190 5.33 -10.14 13.51
C PRO A 190 6.58 -9.75 14.30
N PRO A 191 7.80 -9.91 13.73
CA PRO A 191 8.99 -9.30 14.30
C PRO A 191 8.81 -7.78 14.36
N THR A 192 8.88 -7.22 15.56
CA THR A 192 8.81 -5.78 15.82
C THR A 192 10.20 -5.19 15.99
N GLY A 193 10.30 -3.90 15.65
CA GLY A 193 11.44 -3.05 15.98
C GLY A 193 10.94 -1.64 16.23
N THR A 194 11.63 -0.91 17.11
CA THR A 194 11.26 0.46 17.51
C THR A 194 12.36 1.44 17.15
N TYR A 195 12.03 2.74 17.04
CA TYR A 195 13.05 3.77 16.83
C TYR A 195 13.95 3.91 18.06
N GLU A 196 13.45 3.55 19.24
CA GLU A 196 14.16 3.47 20.52
C GLU A 196 15.20 2.34 20.53
N GLU A 197 14.81 1.10 20.18
CA GLU A 197 15.73 -0.06 20.03
C GLU A 197 16.80 0.23 18.96
N ALA A 198 16.40 0.80 17.83
CA ALA A 198 17.33 1.21 16.78
C ALA A 198 18.34 2.27 17.27
N LEU A 199 17.83 3.30 17.96
CA LEU A 199 18.64 4.38 18.52
C LEU A 199 19.64 3.87 19.57
N GLU A 200 19.23 2.98 20.48
CA GLU A 200 20.12 2.37 21.47
C GLU A 200 21.31 1.68 20.79
N HIS A 201 21.05 0.86 19.78
CA HIS A 201 22.10 0.16 19.04
C HIS A 201 23.02 1.10 18.24
N PHE A 202 22.47 2.12 17.58
CA PHE A 202 23.29 3.10 16.86
C PHE A 202 24.15 3.96 17.80
N LEU A 203 23.62 4.35 18.97
CA LEU A 203 24.37 5.06 20.01
C LEU A 203 25.48 4.17 20.57
N LYS A 204 25.24 2.87 20.76
CA LYS A 204 26.29 1.93 21.21
C LYS A 204 27.40 1.77 20.19
N ALA A 205 27.07 1.71 18.90
CA ALA A 205 28.08 1.72 17.83
C ALA A 205 28.93 3.01 17.84
N GLU A 206 28.29 4.16 18.06
CA GLU A 206 28.95 5.47 18.13
C GLU A 206 29.83 5.65 19.39
N GLU A 207 29.43 5.07 20.52
CA GLU A 207 30.22 5.05 21.76
C GLU A 207 31.50 4.22 21.59
N LEU A 208 31.41 3.06 20.95
CA LEU A 208 32.52 2.13 20.74
C LEU A 208 33.55 2.69 19.73
N GLN A 209 33.08 3.30 18.65
CA GLN A 209 33.97 3.94 17.68
C GLN A 209 33.32 5.21 17.10
N PRO A 210 33.58 6.37 17.72
CA PRO A 210 33.07 7.65 17.24
C PRO A 210 33.44 7.91 15.77
N TYR A 211 32.47 8.38 14.99
CA TYR A 211 32.60 8.70 13.57
C TYR A 211 32.94 7.53 12.64
N PHE A 212 32.77 6.26 13.09
CA PHE A 212 33.07 5.05 12.30
C PHE A 212 32.33 4.98 10.96
N TYR A 213 31.04 5.33 10.95
CA TYR A 213 30.24 5.44 9.73
C TYR A 213 29.45 6.75 9.70
N SER A 214 29.57 7.50 8.60
CA SER A 214 28.77 8.72 8.38
C SER A 214 27.27 8.42 8.38
N ASP A 215 26.88 7.27 7.82
CA ASP A 215 25.51 6.73 7.83
C ASP A 215 24.99 6.47 9.26
N ASN A 216 25.84 6.17 10.25
CA ASN A 216 25.42 5.91 11.64
C ASN A 216 24.84 7.17 12.30
N LEU A 217 25.57 8.30 12.24
CA LEU A 217 25.08 9.59 12.74
C LEU A 217 23.79 10.03 12.05
N LEU A 218 23.65 9.76 10.74
CA LEU A 218 22.44 10.06 9.99
C LEU A 218 21.24 9.24 10.50
N LEU A 219 21.44 7.96 10.80
CA LEU A 219 20.40 7.09 11.34
C LEU A 219 20.02 7.46 12.78
N ILE A 220 20.99 7.84 13.62
CA ILE A 220 20.74 8.41 14.95
C ILE A 220 19.84 9.67 14.84
N ALA A 221 20.19 10.59 13.94
CA ALA A 221 19.40 11.81 13.72
C ALA A 221 17.96 11.50 13.24
N LYS A 222 17.79 10.53 12.33
CA LYS A 222 16.47 10.07 11.87
C LYS A 222 15.64 9.45 13.00
N CYS A 223 16.25 8.65 13.88
CA CYS A 223 15.56 8.10 15.04
C CYS A 223 15.03 9.23 15.93
N TYR A 224 15.89 10.18 16.31
CA TYR A 224 15.46 11.35 17.10
C TYR A 224 14.38 12.19 16.41
N GLN A 225 14.45 12.35 15.07
CA GLN A 225 13.41 13.05 14.32
C GLN A 225 12.04 12.34 14.39
N ASN A 226 11.99 11.01 14.22
CA ASN A 226 10.76 10.23 14.35
C ASN A 226 10.25 10.19 15.80
N LEU A 227 11.16 10.21 16.79
CA LEU A 227 10.86 10.36 18.22
C LEU A 227 10.51 11.81 18.63
N LYS A 228 10.43 12.74 17.68
CA LYS A 228 10.10 14.17 17.86
C LYS A 228 11.11 14.98 18.69
N ASP A 229 12.29 14.43 19.00
CA ASP A 229 13.40 15.13 19.67
C ASP A 229 14.22 15.94 18.65
N SER A 230 13.69 17.10 18.29
CA SER A 230 14.27 17.96 17.25
C SER A 230 15.63 18.56 17.63
N GLU A 231 15.89 18.77 18.92
CA GLU A 231 17.18 19.30 19.40
C GLU A 231 18.30 18.26 19.24
N LYS A 232 18.07 17.00 19.64
CA LYS A 232 19.07 15.94 19.42
C LYS A 232 19.21 15.59 17.94
N ALA A 233 18.12 15.54 17.16
CA ALA A 233 18.21 15.34 15.72
C ALA A 233 19.13 16.39 15.07
N LYS A 234 18.95 17.68 15.43
CA LYS A 234 19.81 18.79 14.98
C LYS A 234 21.26 18.67 15.47
N HIS A 235 21.49 18.20 16.70
CA HIS A 235 22.82 17.94 17.23
C HIS A 235 23.58 16.91 16.38
N TYR A 236 23.00 15.74 16.14
CA TYR A 236 23.65 14.67 15.36
C TYR A 236 23.85 15.04 13.88
N LEU A 237 22.91 15.78 13.26
CA LEU A 237 23.12 16.37 11.93
C LEU A 237 24.27 17.40 11.91
N THR A 238 24.46 18.16 13.00
CA THR A 238 25.56 19.12 13.15
C THR A 238 26.91 18.42 13.36
N LEU A 239 26.94 17.24 13.99
CA LEU A 239 28.13 16.39 14.06
C LEU A 239 28.47 15.82 12.69
N LEU A 240 27.49 15.26 11.96
CA LEU A 240 27.66 14.74 10.61
C LEU A 240 28.24 15.79 9.65
N ALA A 241 27.75 17.03 9.71
CA ALA A 241 28.25 18.14 8.90
C ALA A 241 29.71 18.56 9.21
N LYS A 242 30.30 18.09 10.32
CA LYS A 242 31.70 18.37 10.70
C LYS A 242 32.66 17.26 10.29
N ILE A 243 32.19 16.09 9.85
CA ILE A 243 33.07 15.00 9.39
C ILE A 243 33.72 15.42 8.05
N THR A 244 35.01 15.73 8.09
CA THR A 244 35.81 16.00 6.90
C THR A 244 36.19 14.70 6.19
N VAL A 245 35.32 14.28 5.26
CA VAL A 245 35.55 13.42 4.07
C VAL A 245 36.73 12.43 4.15
N ALA A 246 36.43 11.16 4.43
CA ALA A 246 37.38 10.06 4.28
C ALA A 246 37.31 9.36 2.90
N ASN A 247 36.13 9.29 2.25
CA ASN A 247 35.95 8.65 0.94
C ASN A 247 34.88 9.36 0.07
N ASP A 248 34.94 9.17 -1.26
CA ASP A 248 34.09 9.88 -2.23
C ASP A 248 32.60 9.47 -2.22
N ASP A 249 32.25 8.30 -1.68
CA ASP A 249 30.85 7.85 -1.56
C ASP A 249 30.10 8.56 -0.41
N ASP A 250 30.76 8.73 0.76
CA ASP A 250 30.23 9.55 1.88
C ASP A 250 29.99 10.99 1.43
N LYS A 251 30.96 11.53 0.69
CA LYS A 251 30.94 12.88 0.12
C LYS A 251 29.67 13.12 -0.69
N ARG A 252 29.25 12.18 -1.54
CA ARG A 252 28.03 12.34 -2.35
C ARG A 252 26.75 12.39 -1.51
N ARG A 253 26.68 11.65 -0.40
CA ARG A 253 25.50 11.62 0.50
C ARG A 253 25.43 12.84 1.43
N VAL A 254 26.55 13.20 2.06
CA VAL A 254 26.66 14.38 2.93
C VAL A 254 26.36 15.65 2.14
N TYR A 255 26.89 15.80 0.92
CA TYR A 255 26.54 16.92 0.05
C TYR A 255 25.06 16.93 -0.36
N GLN A 256 24.45 15.79 -0.71
CA GLN A 256 23.02 15.74 -1.07
C GLN A 256 22.09 16.18 0.08
N LEU A 257 22.46 15.91 1.33
CA LEU A 257 21.71 16.33 2.51
C LEU A 257 21.98 17.80 2.87
N ALA A 258 23.23 18.26 2.78
CA ALA A 258 23.56 19.69 2.95
C ALA A 258 22.88 20.58 1.89
N ILE A 259 22.80 20.13 0.63
CA ILE A 259 22.12 20.85 -0.47
C ILE A 259 20.60 20.90 -0.26
N LYS A 260 19.98 19.88 0.37
CA LYS A 260 18.57 19.95 0.78
C LYS A 260 18.29 20.98 1.89
N LEU A 261 19.32 21.40 2.62
CA LEU A 261 19.22 22.34 3.75
C LEU A 261 19.70 23.76 3.44
N TYR A 262 20.45 23.98 2.35
CA TYR A 262 21.07 25.27 2.04
C TYR A 262 20.86 25.72 0.58
N ASN A 263 19.99 26.71 0.41
CA ASN A 263 19.78 27.58 -0.77
C ASN A 263 19.18 26.99 -2.06
N MET A 264 17.89 27.27 -2.24
CA MET A 264 17.27 27.48 -3.54
C MET A 264 18.03 28.55 -4.36
N ASN A 265 18.39 28.24 -5.61
CA ASN A 265 17.91 28.95 -6.83
C ASN A 265 18.81 28.84 -8.07
N LEU A 266 20.12 28.59 -7.97
CA LEU A 266 21.02 28.73 -9.14
C LEU A 266 21.60 27.44 -9.76
N TYR A 267 21.48 26.28 -9.10
CA TYR A 267 21.96 24.99 -9.62
C TYR A 267 20.87 24.13 -10.29
N LEU A 268 19.67 24.68 -10.46
CA LEU A 268 18.46 23.93 -10.84
C LEU A 268 18.47 23.39 -12.29
N ILE A 269 19.11 24.06 -13.24
CA ILE A 269 18.91 23.76 -14.68
C ILE A 269 19.71 22.55 -15.16
N PHE A 270 21.01 22.46 -14.82
CA PHE A 270 21.85 21.35 -15.25
C PHE A 270 21.66 20.08 -14.40
N VAL A 271 21.39 20.23 -13.10
CA VAL A 271 21.16 19.09 -12.21
C VAL A 271 19.77 18.50 -12.40
N ALA A 272 18.73 19.28 -12.76
CA ALA A 272 17.41 18.72 -13.09
C ALA A 272 17.46 17.73 -14.26
N LEU A 273 18.28 17.97 -15.29
CA LEU A 273 18.42 17.05 -16.43
C LEU A 273 19.08 15.71 -16.05
N ALA A 274 20.12 15.74 -15.21
CA ALA A 274 20.78 14.51 -14.73
C ALA A 274 19.95 13.76 -13.66
N ILE A 275 19.29 14.50 -12.76
CA ILE A 275 18.35 13.94 -11.77
C ILE A 275 17.15 13.33 -12.49
N SER A 276 16.58 13.95 -13.53
CA SER A 276 15.43 13.38 -14.25
C SER A 276 15.71 12.00 -14.86
N ALA A 277 16.95 11.69 -15.23
CA ALA A 277 17.32 10.38 -15.75
C ALA A 277 17.49 9.31 -14.65
N CYS A 278 18.25 9.62 -13.58
CA CYS A 278 18.47 8.67 -12.47
C CYS A 278 17.23 8.51 -11.57
N SER A 279 16.50 9.60 -11.28
CA SER A 279 15.22 9.54 -10.59
C SER A 279 14.15 8.86 -11.43
N GLY A 280 14.18 9.00 -12.76
CA GLY A 280 13.27 8.29 -13.65
C GLY A 280 13.30 6.77 -13.43
N ALA A 281 14.49 6.17 -13.40
CA ALA A 281 14.66 4.74 -13.14
C ALA A 281 14.24 4.33 -11.72
N LEU A 282 14.61 5.11 -10.69
CA LEU A 282 14.25 4.81 -9.30
C LEU A 282 12.73 4.92 -9.06
N ILE A 283 12.11 5.98 -9.56
CA ILE A 283 10.65 6.20 -9.50
C ILE A 283 9.94 5.08 -10.28
N GLN A 284 10.43 4.71 -11.46
CA GLN A 284 9.83 3.62 -12.25
C GLN A 284 9.86 2.27 -11.51
N ASN A 285 10.89 1.98 -10.73
CA ASN A 285 10.94 0.79 -9.88
C ASN A 285 9.92 0.88 -8.73
N VAL A 286 9.84 2.00 -8.00
CA VAL A 286 8.85 2.21 -6.92
C VAL A 286 7.41 2.07 -7.46
N LEU A 287 7.09 2.74 -8.58
CA LEU A 287 5.77 2.65 -9.20
C LEU A 287 5.43 1.24 -9.71
N LYS A 288 6.45 0.44 -10.06
CA LYS A 288 6.28 -0.98 -10.43
C LYS A 288 5.99 -1.85 -9.20
N GLU A 289 6.68 -1.63 -8.09
CA GLU A 289 6.43 -2.34 -6.82
C GLU A 289 5.03 -2.05 -6.27
N GLU A 290 4.60 -0.78 -6.28
CA GLU A 290 3.26 -0.37 -5.84
C GLU A 290 2.16 -0.99 -6.72
N TRP A 291 2.38 -1.06 -8.04
CA TRP A 291 1.47 -1.76 -8.94
C TRP A 291 1.37 -3.26 -8.64
N ILE A 292 2.50 -3.92 -8.34
CA ILE A 292 2.51 -5.33 -7.96
C ILE A 292 1.77 -5.54 -6.62
N SER A 293 1.97 -4.65 -5.64
CA SER A 293 1.26 -4.70 -4.36
C SER A 293 -0.25 -4.51 -4.53
N PHE A 294 -0.67 -3.52 -5.32
CA PHE A 294 -2.08 -3.30 -5.68
C PHE A 294 -2.72 -4.55 -6.29
N LYS A 295 -2.05 -5.17 -7.28
CA LYS A 295 -2.58 -6.40 -7.91
C LYS A 295 -2.69 -7.56 -6.92
N LEU A 296 -1.75 -7.70 -5.99
CA LEU A 296 -1.77 -8.76 -4.98
C LEU A 296 -2.86 -8.52 -3.93
N GLU A 297 -2.99 -7.30 -3.40
CA GLU A 297 -3.98 -6.94 -2.38
C GLU A 297 -5.42 -7.11 -2.88
N HIS A 298 -5.67 -6.77 -4.16
CA HIS A 298 -7.01 -6.86 -4.76
C HIS A 298 -7.18 -8.05 -5.72
N SER A 299 -6.29 -9.05 -5.65
CA SER A 299 -6.32 -10.28 -6.47
C SER A 299 -6.44 -10.07 -7.99
N LYS A 300 -5.96 -8.93 -8.51
CA LYS A 300 -6.08 -8.54 -9.91
C LYS A 300 -5.21 -9.42 -10.81
N LYS A 301 -5.83 -9.94 -11.86
CA LYS A 301 -5.19 -10.70 -12.94
C LYS A 301 -5.65 -10.09 -14.26
N TYR A 302 -4.73 -9.97 -15.21
CA TYR A 302 -5.00 -9.49 -16.56
C TYR A 302 -4.31 -10.45 -17.51
N ASP A 303 -5.07 -11.07 -18.42
CA ASP A 303 -4.54 -12.10 -19.32
C ASP A 303 -3.76 -11.49 -20.50
N ASP A 304 -4.07 -10.24 -20.86
CA ASP A 304 -3.36 -9.47 -21.88
C ASP A 304 -2.33 -8.50 -21.25
N PRO A 305 -1.04 -8.57 -21.62
CA PRO A 305 -0.02 -7.60 -21.22
C PRO A 305 -0.26 -6.16 -21.68
N MET A 306 -1.09 -5.90 -22.71
CA MET A 306 -1.45 -4.53 -23.09
C MET A 306 -2.51 -3.97 -22.12
N GLU A 307 -3.55 -4.75 -21.81
CA GLU A 307 -4.53 -4.43 -20.76
C GLU A 307 -3.85 -4.18 -19.41
N GLU A 308 -2.90 -5.02 -18.97
CA GLU A 308 -2.17 -4.75 -17.71
C GLU A 308 -1.48 -3.37 -17.73
N ARG A 309 -0.84 -3.00 -18.84
CA ARG A 309 -0.17 -1.70 -18.99
C ARG A 309 -1.16 -0.53 -19.03
N PHE A 310 -2.37 -0.76 -19.54
CA PHE A 310 -3.44 0.24 -19.54
C PHE A 310 -3.96 0.46 -18.11
N ARG A 311 -4.28 -0.63 -17.41
CA ARG A 311 -4.70 -0.64 -15.99
C ARG A 311 -3.66 -0.01 -15.07
N GLN A 312 -2.38 -0.29 -15.29
CA GLN A 312 -1.28 0.35 -14.56
C GLN A 312 -1.27 1.87 -14.76
N LYS A 313 -1.53 2.39 -15.97
CA LYS A 313 -1.60 3.85 -16.20
C LYS A 313 -2.76 4.49 -15.44
N ILE A 314 -3.93 3.87 -15.48
CA ILE A 314 -5.13 4.33 -14.76
C ILE A 314 -4.85 4.39 -13.26
N PHE A 315 -4.28 3.32 -12.69
CA PHE A 315 -3.82 3.28 -11.30
C PHE A 315 -2.88 4.44 -10.94
N LEU A 316 -1.89 4.73 -11.80
CA LEU A 316 -0.97 5.83 -11.58
C LEU A 316 -1.62 7.22 -11.71
N GLU A 317 -2.65 7.37 -12.54
CA GLU A 317 -3.43 8.60 -12.66
C GLU A 317 -4.35 8.81 -11.45
N ASN A 318 -5.08 7.78 -11.03
CA ASN A 318 -5.91 7.82 -9.82
C ASN A 318 -5.06 8.04 -8.56
N LYS A 319 -3.87 7.43 -8.46
CA LYS A 319 -2.90 7.74 -7.39
C LYS A 319 -2.46 9.21 -7.38
N ARG A 320 -2.27 9.85 -8.55
CA ARG A 320 -1.98 11.30 -8.62
C ARG A 320 -3.16 12.15 -8.18
N LYS A 321 -4.40 11.77 -8.51
CA LYS A 321 -5.62 12.44 -8.02
C LYS A 321 -5.68 12.39 -6.50
N ILE A 322 -5.50 11.20 -5.91
CA ILE A 322 -5.45 10.98 -4.45
C ILE A 322 -4.40 11.90 -3.80
N ALA A 323 -3.16 11.91 -4.31
CA ALA A 323 -2.09 12.74 -3.75
C ALA A 323 -2.41 14.25 -3.82
N LYS A 324 -3.02 14.72 -4.91
CA LYS A 324 -3.44 16.13 -5.07
C LYS A 324 -4.59 16.49 -4.13
N HIS A 325 -5.58 15.61 -3.98
CA HIS A 325 -6.71 15.80 -3.08
C HIS A 325 -6.28 15.84 -1.62
N ASN A 326 -5.45 14.87 -1.20
CA ASN A 326 -5.02 14.79 0.19
C ASN A 326 -4.12 15.97 0.57
N GLN A 327 -3.38 16.58 -0.38
CA GLN A 327 -2.72 17.88 -0.13
C GLN A 327 -3.69 19.02 0.20
N LEU A 328 -4.92 19.01 -0.34
CA LEU A 328 -5.96 19.98 0.02
C LEU A 328 -6.54 19.67 1.42
N TYR A 329 -6.65 18.38 1.77
CA TYR A 329 -7.08 17.95 3.11
C TYR A 329 -6.10 18.41 4.19
N GLU A 330 -4.78 18.16 4.02
CA GLU A 330 -3.76 18.61 4.97
C GLU A 330 -3.67 20.15 5.08
N LEU A 331 -4.21 20.88 4.10
CA LEU A 331 -4.36 22.35 4.13
C LEU A 331 -5.72 22.83 4.68
N GLY A 332 -6.57 21.92 5.17
CA GLY A 332 -7.90 22.24 5.71
C GLY A 332 -8.90 22.76 4.67
N LYS A 333 -8.67 22.48 3.37
CA LYS A 333 -9.52 22.97 2.27
C LYS A 333 -10.63 22.01 1.85
N VAL A 334 -10.56 20.75 2.27
CA VAL A 334 -11.57 19.70 2.07
C VAL A 334 -11.64 18.84 3.33
N THR A 335 -12.81 18.27 3.60
CA THR A 335 -13.15 17.58 4.87
C THR A 335 -12.91 16.07 4.86
N TYR A 336 -12.42 15.50 3.74
CA TYR A 336 -12.21 14.07 3.55
C TYR A 336 -10.94 13.78 2.74
N LYS A 337 -10.40 12.57 2.90
CA LYS A 337 -9.28 12.03 2.11
C LYS A 337 -9.75 11.00 1.10
N LEU A 338 -8.98 10.90 0.02
CA LEU A 338 -9.04 9.79 -0.93
C LEU A 338 -7.97 8.74 -0.60
N GLY A 339 -8.20 7.50 -1.05
CA GLY A 339 -7.31 6.36 -0.82
C GLY A 339 -7.28 5.42 -2.02
N LEU A 340 -6.29 4.53 -2.04
CA LEU A 340 -6.27 3.41 -2.99
C LEU A 340 -7.21 2.32 -2.47
N ASN A 341 -8.07 1.84 -3.35
CA ASN A 341 -9.01 0.74 -3.12
C ASN A 341 -9.05 -0.15 -4.38
N LYS A 342 -9.82 -1.25 -4.35
CA LYS A 342 -9.87 -2.25 -5.44
C LYS A 342 -10.32 -1.71 -6.81
N TYR A 343 -10.79 -0.47 -6.89
CA TYR A 343 -11.24 0.20 -8.12
C TYR A 343 -10.24 1.22 -8.67
N ALA A 344 -9.06 1.37 -8.06
CA ALA A 344 -8.08 2.37 -8.48
C ALA A 344 -7.51 2.13 -9.90
N ASP A 345 -7.64 0.93 -10.46
CA ASP A 345 -7.30 0.56 -11.84
C ASP A 345 -8.43 0.74 -12.87
N LEU A 346 -9.61 1.20 -12.45
CA LEU A 346 -10.76 1.45 -13.33
C LEU A 346 -10.82 2.92 -13.75
N LEU A 347 -11.18 3.15 -15.01
CA LEU A 347 -11.56 4.48 -15.46
C LEU A 347 -12.84 4.89 -14.74
N HIS A 348 -13.01 6.19 -14.51
CA HIS A 348 -14.16 6.66 -13.74
C HIS A 348 -15.50 6.40 -14.44
N GLN A 349 -15.56 6.56 -15.77
CA GLN A 349 -16.77 6.25 -16.56
C GLN A 349 -17.08 4.74 -16.57
N GLU A 350 -16.04 3.90 -16.60
CA GLU A 350 -16.16 2.44 -16.50
C GLU A 350 -16.64 2.02 -15.10
N PHE A 351 -16.11 2.65 -14.05
CA PHE A 351 -16.53 2.43 -12.67
C PHE A 351 -18.03 2.74 -12.49
N VAL A 352 -18.48 3.94 -12.90
CA VAL A 352 -19.89 4.34 -12.81
C VAL A 352 -20.78 3.37 -13.59
N ALA A 353 -20.42 3.02 -14.83
CA ALA A 353 -21.20 2.13 -15.69
C ALA A 353 -21.32 0.67 -15.18
N ILE A 354 -20.51 0.25 -14.20
CA ILE A 354 -20.53 -1.10 -13.62
C ILE A 354 -21.11 -1.11 -12.20
N MET A 355 -20.82 -0.07 -11.41
CA MET A 355 -21.13 -0.05 -9.97
C MET A 355 -22.44 0.66 -9.63
N ASN A 356 -22.86 1.62 -10.46
CA ASN A 356 -24.02 2.46 -10.19
C ASN A 356 -25.21 1.90 -10.98
N GLY A 357 -26.29 1.55 -10.28
CA GLY A 357 -27.44 0.84 -10.84
C GLY A 357 -28.78 1.20 -10.19
N TYR A 358 -28.86 2.32 -9.48
CA TYR A 358 -30.17 2.87 -9.12
C TYR A 358 -30.74 3.56 -10.36
N ASN A 359 -31.94 3.15 -10.79
CA ASN A 359 -32.56 3.65 -12.02
C ASN A 359 -33.85 4.44 -11.73
N SER A 360 -33.70 5.75 -11.52
CA SER A 360 -34.81 6.68 -11.28
C SER A 360 -35.91 6.63 -12.37
N THR A 361 -35.57 6.20 -13.59
CA THR A 361 -36.46 6.17 -14.77
C THR A 361 -37.22 4.85 -14.96
N SER A 362 -36.85 3.76 -14.27
CA SER A 362 -37.63 2.50 -14.23
C SER A 362 -39.09 2.75 -13.75
N ASN A 363 -39.30 3.81 -12.96
CA ASN A 363 -40.61 4.31 -12.56
C ASN A 363 -41.63 4.56 -13.70
N ASN A 364 -41.20 4.69 -14.96
CA ASN A 364 -42.09 5.12 -16.05
C ASN A 364 -43.17 4.11 -16.46
N LEU A 365 -43.09 2.84 -16.06
CA LEU A 365 -44.12 1.85 -16.40
C LEU A 365 -45.28 1.78 -15.37
N ASN A 366 -45.01 1.89 -14.07
CA ASN A 366 -46.00 1.66 -12.99
C ASN A 366 -46.11 2.79 -11.93
N LYS A 367 -45.77 4.03 -12.29
CA LYS A 367 -45.70 5.17 -11.33
C LYS A 367 -46.98 5.46 -10.53
N PHE A 368 -48.15 5.07 -11.04
CA PHE A 368 -49.44 5.28 -10.38
C PHE A 368 -49.76 4.23 -9.33
N ASP A 369 -49.44 2.96 -9.58
CA ASP A 369 -49.74 1.87 -8.65
C ASP A 369 -48.77 1.85 -7.46
N LEU A 370 -47.45 2.02 -7.70
CA LEU A 370 -46.46 2.08 -6.62
C LEU A 370 -46.74 3.24 -5.63
N LYS A 371 -47.17 4.40 -6.11
CA LYS A 371 -47.58 5.53 -5.26
C LYS A 371 -48.91 5.31 -4.51
N ALA A 372 -49.74 4.38 -4.95
CA ALA A 372 -50.95 3.97 -4.22
C ALA A 372 -50.63 2.93 -3.13
N GLU A 373 -49.49 2.25 -3.22
CA GLU A 373 -49.05 1.24 -2.25
C GLU A 373 -48.08 1.75 -1.18
N ALA A 374 -47.37 2.85 -1.45
CA ALA A 374 -46.57 3.56 -0.46
C ALA A 374 -47.46 4.05 0.70
N VAL A 375 -47.14 3.64 1.92
CA VAL A 375 -47.82 4.10 3.14
C VAL A 375 -47.36 5.52 3.45
N THR A 376 -48.31 6.42 3.76
CA THR A 376 -48.01 7.82 4.05
C THR A 376 -47.06 7.97 5.25
N PHE A 377 -45.93 8.63 5.06
CA PHE A 377 -45.03 8.99 6.15
C PHE A 377 -45.71 9.96 7.13
N ILE A 378 -45.83 9.53 8.38
CA ILE A 378 -46.26 10.37 9.49
C ILE A 378 -45.00 10.69 10.29
N GLN A 379 -44.54 11.94 10.19
CA GLN A 379 -43.33 12.38 10.88
C GLN A 379 -43.49 12.23 12.40
N PRO A 380 -42.57 11.54 13.09
CA PRO A 380 -42.63 11.42 14.55
C PRO A 380 -42.55 12.77 15.25
N ASP A 381 -43.50 13.08 16.12
CA ASP A 381 -43.46 14.25 17.00
C ASP A 381 -42.70 13.92 18.29
N VAL A 382 -41.41 13.63 18.15
CA VAL A 382 -40.48 13.34 19.24
C VAL A 382 -39.14 14.04 18.98
N ASP A 383 -38.49 14.45 20.06
CA ASP A 383 -37.07 14.79 20.04
C ASP A 383 -36.26 13.52 19.79
N VAL A 384 -35.26 13.63 18.91
CA VAL A 384 -34.37 12.53 18.53
C VAL A 384 -32.95 12.82 19.01
N PRO A 385 -32.13 11.79 19.31
CA PRO A 385 -30.76 11.98 19.76
C PRO A 385 -29.91 12.85 18.81
N ASP A 386 -28.83 13.43 19.32
CA ASP A 386 -27.88 14.19 18.51
C ASP A 386 -27.09 13.28 17.55
N SER A 387 -26.79 12.06 17.99
CA SER A 387 -26.18 10.99 17.18
C SER A 387 -26.91 9.66 17.34
N VAL A 388 -26.91 8.87 16.26
CA VAL A 388 -27.43 7.50 16.22
C VAL A 388 -26.50 6.66 15.37
N ASP A 389 -26.10 5.50 15.87
CA ASP A 389 -25.45 4.46 15.08
C ASP A 389 -26.19 3.12 15.28
N TRP A 390 -26.71 2.53 14.20
CA TRP A 390 -27.39 1.24 14.24
C TRP A 390 -26.43 0.04 14.21
N ARG A 391 -25.14 0.25 13.89
CA ARG A 391 -24.09 -0.77 13.95
C ARG A 391 -23.85 -1.19 15.40
N GLU A 392 -23.71 -0.22 16.30
CA GLU A 392 -23.55 -0.43 17.74
C GLU A 392 -24.77 -1.11 18.39
N LYS A 393 -25.95 -0.92 17.79
CA LYS A 393 -27.22 -1.51 18.24
C LYS A 393 -27.49 -2.92 17.65
N GLY A 394 -26.58 -3.45 16.82
CA GLY A 394 -26.71 -4.77 16.22
C GLY A 394 -27.78 -4.88 15.11
N ALA A 395 -28.26 -3.76 14.57
CA ALA A 395 -29.31 -3.72 13.54
C ALA A 395 -28.75 -3.67 12.10
N VAL A 396 -27.46 -3.93 11.92
CA VAL A 396 -26.76 -3.79 10.64
C VAL A 396 -25.89 -5.03 10.41
N THR A 397 -26.12 -5.75 9.31
CA THR A 397 -25.30 -6.88 8.88
C THR A 397 -23.89 -6.44 8.44
N PRO A 398 -22.92 -7.36 8.32
CA PRO A 398 -21.62 -7.06 7.72
C PRO A 398 -21.73 -6.39 6.35
N ILE A 399 -20.66 -5.69 5.95
CA ILE A 399 -20.55 -5.13 4.60
C ILE A 399 -20.50 -6.27 3.57
N LYS A 400 -21.31 -6.14 2.52
CA LYS A 400 -21.34 -7.04 1.37
C LYS A 400 -20.67 -6.38 0.15
N ASP A 401 -20.60 -7.10 -0.97
CA ASP A 401 -19.90 -6.68 -2.18
C ASP A 401 -20.71 -7.04 -3.43
N GLN A 402 -21.27 -6.05 -4.13
CA GLN A 402 -22.08 -6.24 -5.33
C GLN A 402 -21.26 -6.70 -6.55
N GLY A 403 -19.93 -6.66 -6.48
CA GLY A 403 -19.06 -7.09 -7.58
C GLY A 403 -19.22 -6.20 -8.82
N HIS A 404 -19.38 -6.81 -9.99
CA HIS A 404 -19.50 -6.14 -11.29
C HIS A 404 -20.95 -6.10 -11.82
N CYS A 405 -21.91 -5.91 -10.91
CA CYS A 405 -23.35 -5.93 -11.17
C CYS A 405 -23.99 -4.67 -10.60
N GLY A 406 -24.86 -4.00 -11.36
CA GLY A 406 -25.59 -2.78 -10.98
C GLY A 406 -26.75 -3.03 -10.02
N SER A 407 -26.54 -3.86 -9.00
CA SER A 407 -27.55 -4.33 -8.05
C SER A 407 -27.57 -3.56 -6.73
N CYS A 408 -26.95 -2.38 -6.64
CA CYS A 408 -26.92 -1.55 -5.42
C CYS A 408 -28.32 -1.33 -4.79
N TRP A 409 -29.36 -1.26 -5.61
CA TRP A 409 -30.76 -1.19 -5.19
C TRP A 409 -31.20 -2.40 -4.35
N SER A 410 -30.74 -3.62 -4.66
CA SER A 410 -31.10 -4.81 -3.88
C SER A 410 -30.38 -4.82 -2.52
N PHE A 411 -29.09 -4.45 -2.47
CA PHE A 411 -28.34 -4.28 -1.22
C PHE A 411 -28.89 -3.17 -0.31
N SER A 412 -29.40 -2.09 -0.89
CA SER A 412 -30.09 -1.03 -0.14
C SER A 412 -31.42 -1.52 0.43
N ALA A 413 -32.20 -2.28 -0.36
CA ALA A 413 -33.48 -2.84 0.08
C ALA A 413 -33.31 -3.92 1.16
N THR A 414 -32.45 -4.91 0.95
CA THR A 414 -32.14 -5.95 1.96
C THR A 414 -31.65 -5.30 3.25
N GLY A 415 -30.64 -4.43 3.20
CA GLY A 415 -30.08 -3.81 4.40
C GLY A 415 -31.09 -3.02 5.24
N SER A 416 -32.12 -2.45 4.60
CA SER A 416 -33.22 -1.76 5.28
C SER A 416 -34.18 -2.77 5.92
N LEU A 417 -34.59 -3.81 5.17
CA LEU A 417 -35.45 -4.87 5.68
C LEU A 417 -34.79 -5.70 6.80
N GLU A 418 -33.48 -5.96 6.72
CA GLU A 418 -32.67 -6.58 7.76
C GLU A 418 -32.75 -5.78 9.07
N GLY A 419 -32.62 -4.45 8.98
CA GLY A 419 -32.74 -3.54 10.12
C GLY A 419 -34.15 -3.51 10.71
N GLN A 420 -35.19 -3.43 9.87
CA GLN A 420 -36.59 -3.45 10.33
C GLN A 420 -36.96 -4.80 10.96
N HIS A 421 -36.52 -5.91 10.36
CA HIS A 421 -36.72 -7.25 10.90
C HIS A 421 -36.04 -7.39 12.27
N PHE A 422 -34.78 -6.98 12.40
CA PHE A 422 -34.08 -6.98 13.69
C PHE A 422 -34.81 -6.17 14.76
N ARG A 423 -35.25 -4.94 14.44
CA ARG A 423 -35.97 -4.08 15.39
C ARG A 423 -37.29 -4.70 15.89
N LYS A 424 -37.93 -5.52 15.05
CA LYS A 424 -39.18 -6.20 15.40
C LYS A 424 -38.98 -7.52 16.14
N THR A 425 -38.02 -8.35 15.72
CA THR A 425 -37.88 -9.75 16.20
C THR A 425 -36.74 -9.95 17.19
N GLY A 426 -35.84 -8.97 17.31
CA GLY A 426 -34.58 -9.07 18.06
C GLY A 426 -33.53 -9.96 17.39
N LYS A 427 -33.76 -10.43 16.14
CA LYS A 427 -32.86 -11.32 15.41
C LYS A 427 -32.36 -10.64 14.15
N LEU A 428 -31.04 -10.55 13.99
CA LEU A 428 -30.43 -10.07 12.76
C LEU A 428 -30.27 -11.26 11.81
N VAL A 429 -30.86 -11.18 10.64
CA VAL A 429 -30.82 -12.21 9.60
C VAL A 429 -30.25 -11.56 8.35
N SER A 430 -29.27 -12.17 7.69
CA SER A 430 -28.78 -11.69 6.40
C SER A 430 -29.71 -12.17 5.30
N LEU A 431 -30.28 -11.25 4.52
CA LEU A 431 -31.27 -11.53 3.46
C LEU A 431 -30.57 -11.59 2.09
N SER A 432 -31.18 -12.30 1.13
CA SER A 432 -30.59 -12.53 -0.19
C SER A 432 -30.81 -11.37 -1.15
N GLU A 433 -29.73 -10.75 -1.63
CA GLU A 433 -29.83 -9.82 -2.77
C GLU A 433 -30.12 -10.55 -4.09
N GLN A 434 -29.64 -11.78 -4.27
CA GLN A 434 -29.82 -12.55 -5.51
C GLN A 434 -31.29 -12.90 -5.74
N ASN A 435 -32.03 -13.20 -4.67
CA ASN A 435 -33.47 -13.38 -4.75
C ASN A 435 -34.16 -12.14 -5.36
N LEU A 436 -33.72 -10.93 -5.01
CA LEU A 436 -34.28 -9.71 -5.59
C LEU A 436 -33.88 -9.55 -7.06
N VAL A 437 -32.58 -9.73 -7.38
CA VAL A 437 -32.04 -9.65 -8.74
C VAL A 437 -32.81 -10.56 -9.70
N ASP A 438 -33.00 -11.83 -9.33
CA ASP A 438 -33.58 -12.84 -10.21
C ASP A 438 -35.13 -12.81 -10.26
N CYS A 439 -35.80 -12.42 -9.17
CA CYS A 439 -37.25 -12.60 -9.02
C CYS A 439 -38.10 -11.31 -9.17
N SER A 440 -37.53 -10.14 -8.88
CA SER A 440 -38.32 -8.89 -8.84
C SER A 440 -38.56 -8.22 -10.21
N GLY A 441 -38.12 -8.85 -11.31
CA GLY A 441 -38.23 -8.25 -12.65
C GLY A 441 -39.64 -7.91 -13.13
N LYS A 442 -40.67 -8.59 -12.62
CA LYS A 442 -42.08 -8.24 -12.89
C LYS A 442 -42.53 -6.91 -12.26
N TYR A 443 -41.78 -6.41 -11.28
CA TYR A 443 -42.08 -5.19 -10.53
C TYR A 443 -41.34 -3.95 -11.08
N GLY A 444 -40.44 -4.14 -12.07
CA GLY A 444 -39.73 -3.06 -12.79
C GLY A 444 -38.20 -3.07 -12.64
N ASN A 445 -37.65 -3.95 -11.79
CA ASN A 445 -36.21 -4.09 -11.63
C ASN A 445 -35.60 -4.84 -12.83
N GLU A 446 -34.39 -4.48 -13.24
CA GLU A 446 -33.68 -5.03 -14.41
C GLU A 446 -32.41 -5.80 -13.97
N GLY A 447 -32.44 -6.36 -12.75
CA GLY A 447 -31.37 -7.17 -12.19
C GLY A 447 -30.07 -6.37 -12.04
N CYS A 448 -29.00 -6.84 -12.67
CA CYS A 448 -27.71 -6.16 -12.77
C CYS A 448 -27.70 -4.91 -13.65
N ASN A 449 -28.76 -4.65 -14.42
CA ASN A 449 -28.91 -3.43 -15.22
C ASN A 449 -29.61 -2.30 -14.44
N GLY A 450 -30.04 -2.58 -13.21
CA GLY A 450 -30.48 -1.59 -12.24
C GLY A 450 -31.89 -1.79 -11.71
N GLY A 451 -32.34 -0.90 -10.82
CA GLY A 451 -33.61 -1.06 -10.12
C GLY A 451 -33.87 -0.01 -9.05
N LEU A 452 -34.93 -0.25 -8.27
CA LEU A 452 -35.42 0.62 -7.20
C LEU A 452 -35.78 -0.20 -5.95
N MET A 453 -35.46 0.35 -4.77
CA MET A 453 -35.74 -0.30 -3.49
C MET A 453 -37.24 -0.53 -3.27
N ASP A 454 -38.08 0.43 -3.67
CA ASP A 454 -39.55 0.37 -3.51
C ASP A 454 -40.17 -0.78 -4.32
N GLN A 455 -39.64 -1.05 -5.51
CA GLN A 455 -40.04 -2.20 -6.34
C GLN A 455 -39.60 -3.53 -5.71
N ALA A 456 -38.45 -3.54 -5.02
CA ALA A 456 -38.02 -4.70 -4.24
C ALA A 456 -38.95 -4.94 -3.03
N PHE A 457 -39.30 -3.90 -2.26
CA PHE A 457 -40.25 -3.99 -1.14
C PHE A 457 -41.63 -4.49 -1.59
N HIS A 458 -42.15 -3.97 -2.70
CA HIS A 458 -43.39 -4.46 -3.32
C HIS A 458 -43.27 -5.95 -3.69
N TYR A 459 -42.19 -6.37 -4.36
CA TYR A 459 -41.94 -7.79 -4.65
C TYR A 459 -41.97 -8.65 -3.37
N ILE A 460 -41.25 -8.28 -2.31
CA ILE A 460 -41.14 -9.08 -1.08
C ILE A 460 -42.51 -9.26 -0.41
N LYS A 461 -43.31 -8.20 -0.37
CA LYS A 461 -44.68 -8.19 0.15
C LYS A 461 -45.58 -9.18 -0.61
N ASP A 462 -45.61 -9.08 -1.94
CA ASP A 462 -46.47 -9.92 -2.78
C ASP A 462 -46.01 -11.39 -2.88
N ASN A 463 -44.70 -11.60 -2.88
CA ASN A 463 -44.06 -12.92 -2.84
C ASN A 463 -44.23 -13.62 -1.47
N GLY A 464 -44.68 -12.89 -0.46
CA GLY A 464 -44.89 -13.38 0.90
C GLY A 464 -43.59 -13.64 1.67
N GLY A 465 -42.47 -13.04 1.25
CA GLY A 465 -41.17 -13.19 1.89
C GLY A 465 -39.97 -13.06 0.95
N ILE A 466 -38.77 -13.20 1.54
CA ILE A 466 -37.46 -13.17 0.85
C ILE A 466 -36.54 -14.21 1.49
N ASP A 467 -35.78 -14.94 0.66
CA ASP A 467 -34.77 -15.93 1.10
C ASP A 467 -33.66 -15.29 1.95
N THR A 468 -33.00 -16.12 2.78
CA THR A 468 -31.75 -15.71 3.45
C THR A 468 -30.56 -15.71 2.48
N GLU A 469 -29.55 -14.88 2.75
CA GLU A 469 -28.25 -14.91 2.04
C GLU A 469 -27.62 -16.32 2.05
N LYS A 470 -27.86 -17.10 3.10
CA LYS A 470 -27.32 -18.46 3.23
C LYS A 470 -28.01 -19.48 2.32
N SER A 471 -29.31 -19.30 2.07
CA SER A 471 -30.11 -20.21 1.26
C SER A 471 -30.10 -19.87 -0.22
N TYR A 472 -29.95 -18.59 -0.54
CA TYR A 472 -29.85 -18.06 -1.90
C TYR A 472 -28.68 -17.05 -1.94
N PRO A 473 -27.43 -17.52 -2.08
CA PRO A 473 -26.25 -16.67 -2.03
C PRO A 473 -26.16 -15.67 -3.18
N TYR A 474 -25.45 -14.57 -2.97
CA TYR A 474 -25.17 -13.59 -4.01
C TYR A 474 -24.17 -14.08 -5.08
N GLU A 475 -24.56 -13.95 -6.36
CA GLU A 475 -23.84 -14.50 -7.52
C GLU A 475 -23.30 -13.40 -8.47
N ALA A 476 -23.70 -12.13 -8.28
CA ALA A 476 -23.25 -10.96 -9.04
C ALA A 476 -23.51 -11.01 -10.56
N MET A 477 -24.59 -11.69 -10.96
CA MET A 477 -25.08 -11.81 -12.33
C MET A 477 -26.60 -12.03 -12.33
N ASP A 478 -27.26 -11.81 -13.47
CA ASP A 478 -28.67 -12.14 -13.66
C ASP A 478 -28.86 -13.66 -13.85
N ASP A 479 -29.79 -14.27 -13.13
CA ASP A 479 -30.17 -15.67 -13.33
C ASP A 479 -31.69 -15.88 -13.15
N THR A 480 -32.13 -17.13 -13.31
CA THR A 480 -33.52 -17.57 -13.13
C THR A 480 -33.94 -17.56 -11.66
N CYS A 481 -35.12 -17.01 -11.37
CA CYS A 481 -35.68 -16.95 -10.01
C CYS A 481 -35.82 -18.33 -9.33
N ARG A 482 -35.22 -18.50 -8.15
CA ARG A 482 -35.21 -19.73 -7.33
C ARG A 482 -35.83 -19.59 -5.92
N TYR A 483 -36.65 -18.56 -5.67
CA TYR A 483 -37.23 -18.31 -4.34
C TYR A 483 -37.91 -19.56 -3.74
N ASN A 484 -37.70 -19.81 -2.45
CA ASN A 484 -38.32 -20.91 -1.74
C ASN A 484 -38.89 -20.45 -0.38
N VAL A 485 -40.21 -20.58 -0.20
CA VAL A 485 -40.92 -20.17 1.01
C VAL A 485 -40.37 -20.79 2.30
N GLU A 486 -39.85 -22.02 2.24
CA GLU A 486 -39.25 -22.72 3.40
C GLU A 486 -37.94 -22.09 3.87
N ASN A 487 -37.31 -21.27 3.03
CA ASN A 487 -36.05 -20.56 3.30
C ASN A 487 -36.26 -19.08 3.65
N SER A 488 -37.51 -18.61 3.75
CA SER A 488 -37.84 -17.20 3.97
C SER A 488 -37.25 -16.67 5.28
N GLY A 489 -36.40 -15.65 5.19
CA GLY A 489 -35.73 -15.00 6.32
C GLY A 489 -36.51 -13.81 6.89
N ALA A 490 -37.28 -13.12 6.06
CA ALA A 490 -38.11 -11.98 6.43
C ALA A 490 -39.32 -11.84 5.51
N THR A 491 -40.31 -11.05 5.95
CA THR A 491 -41.47 -10.65 5.16
C THR A 491 -41.65 -9.13 5.22
N ASP A 492 -42.34 -8.58 4.24
CA ASP A 492 -42.70 -7.17 4.15
C ASP A 492 -44.23 -7.04 4.03
N LYS A 493 -44.78 -5.89 4.42
CA LYS A 493 -46.19 -5.52 4.32
C LYS A 493 -46.41 -4.29 3.43
N GLY A 494 -45.34 -3.64 2.98
CA GLY A 494 -45.35 -2.40 2.24
C GLY A 494 -44.30 -1.44 2.79
N PHE A 495 -44.03 -0.36 2.06
CA PHE A 495 -42.97 0.59 2.38
C PHE A 495 -43.52 1.98 2.67
N VAL A 496 -42.67 2.85 3.21
CA VAL A 496 -42.95 4.26 3.49
C VAL A 496 -41.90 5.13 2.80
N ASP A 497 -42.36 6.06 1.97
CA ASP A 497 -41.52 7.08 1.34
C ASP A 497 -41.38 8.29 2.27
N ILE A 498 -40.15 8.69 2.57
CA ILE A 498 -39.84 9.90 3.34
C ILE A 498 -39.97 11.13 2.41
N PRO A 499 -40.47 12.28 2.89
CA PRO A 499 -40.60 13.49 2.08
C PRO A 499 -39.31 13.87 1.34
N GLN A 500 -39.41 13.95 0.01
CA GLN A 500 -38.29 14.21 -0.91
C GLN A 500 -37.49 15.47 -0.50
N GLY A 501 -36.20 15.27 -0.25
CA GLY A 501 -35.23 16.31 0.09
C GLY A 501 -35.22 16.75 1.55
N ASP A 502 -36.08 16.19 2.41
CA ASP A 502 -36.18 16.59 3.82
C ASP A 502 -35.20 15.80 4.70
N GLU A 503 -33.98 16.33 4.85
CA GLU A 503 -32.94 15.79 5.75
C GLU A 503 -33.41 15.69 7.22
N ALA A 504 -34.38 16.51 7.66
CA ALA A 504 -34.89 16.47 9.04
C ALA A 504 -35.94 15.34 9.22
N ALA A 505 -36.78 15.09 8.22
CA ALA A 505 -37.64 13.91 8.17
C ALA A 505 -36.80 12.63 8.11
N LEU A 506 -35.75 12.59 7.28
CA LEU A 506 -34.79 11.48 7.24
C LEU A 506 -34.09 11.28 8.59
N LYS A 507 -33.66 12.35 9.28
CA LYS A 507 -33.01 12.24 10.60
C LYS A 507 -33.95 11.57 11.62
N LYS A 508 -35.22 11.98 11.62
CA LYS A 508 -36.23 11.37 12.48
C LYS A 508 -36.49 9.91 12.11
N ALA A 509 -36.66 9.59 10.82
CA ALA A 509 -36.86 8.22 10.35
C ALA A 509 -35.68 7.31 10.75
N VAL A 510 -34.43 7.73 10.52
CA VAL A 510 -33.24 6.97 10.96
C VAL A 510 -33.26 6.76 12.47
N ALA A 511 -33.64 7.76 13.26
CA ALA A 511 -33.67 7.65 14.72
C ALA A 511 -34.75 6.69 15.26
N THR A 512 -35.97 6.78 14.72
CA THR A 512 -37.16 6.10 15.27
C THR A 512 -37.52 4.80 14.56
N MET A 513 -37.12 4.66 13.29
CA MET A 513 -37.47 3.52 12.43
C MET A 513 -36.31 2.57 12.18
N GLY A 514 -35.04 2.99 12.22
CA GLY A 514 -33.91 2.07 11.97
C GLY A 514 -33.03 2.52 10.80
N PRO A 515 -32.24 1.60 10.22
CA PRO A 515 -31.63 1.81 8.91
C PRO A 515 -32.69 2.13 7.84
N ILE A 516 -32.34 3.04 6.91
CA ILE A 516 -33.23 3.55 5.86
C ILE A 516 -32.54 3.41 4.50
N SER A 517 -33.25 2.92 3.48
CA SER A 517 -32.76 2.88 2.11
C SER A 517 -32.71 4.30 1.55
N VAL A 518 -31.60 4.69 0.93
CA VAL A 518 -31.45 5.99 0.29
C VAL A 518 -30.75 5.84 -1.06
N ALA A 519 -31.11 6.67 -2.04
CA ALA A 519 -30.33 6.82 -3.27
C ALA A 519 -29.51 8.11 -3.24
N ILE A 520 -28.32 8.06 -3.85
CA ILE A 520 -27.37 9.17 -3.93
C ILE A 520 -26.79 9.32 -5.34
N ASP A 521 -26.23 10.49 -5.61
CA ASP A 521 -25.21 10.67 -6.66
C ASP A 521 -23.86 10.08 -6.19
N ALA A 522 -23.43 9.00 -6.83
CA ALA A 522 -22.09 8.42 -6.72
C ALA A 522 -21.28 8.56 -8.03
N SER A 523 -21.72 9.41 -8.96
CA SER A 523 -21.09 9.69 -10.26
C SER A 523 -19.79 10.51 -10.17
N ARG A 524 -19.24 10.67 -8.96
CA ARG A 524 -18.09 11.54 -8.68
C ARG A 524 -16.80 10.73 -8.54
N SER A 525 -15.73 11.16 -9.23
CA SER A 525 -14.42 10.46 -9.16
C SER A 525 -13.74 10.52 -7.78
N SER A 526 -14.17 11.48 -6.95
CA SER A 526 -13.88 11.58 -5.52
C SER A 526 -14.60 10.51 -4.70
N PHE A 527 -15.86 10.19 -5.01
CA PHE A 527 -16.62 9.11 -4.37
C PHE A 527 -16.01 7.72 -4.66
N GLN A 528 -15.64 7.45 -5.92
CA GLN A 528 -14.94 6.21 -6.32
C GLN A 528 -13.71 5.91 -5.44
N LEU A 529 -12.97 6.95 -5.03
CA LEU A 529 -11.70 6.85 -4.31
C LEU A 529 -11.80 7.31 -2.84
N TYR A 530 -13.01 7.51 -2.30
CA TYR A 530 -13.19 7.94 -0.91
C TYR A 530 -12.54 6.95 0.08
N SER A 531 -11.97 7.50 1.16
CA SER A 531 -11.28 6.73 2.20
C SER A 531 -11.77 7.09 3.61
N GLU A 532 -11.67 8.36 4.02
CA GLU A 532 -11.99 8.79 5.40
C GLU A 532 -12.36 10.28 5.49
N GLY A 533 -12.94 10.69 6.62
CA GLY A 533 -13.47 12.05 6.86
C GLY A 533 -14.90 12.26 6.36
N VAL A 534 -15.44 13.47 6.49
CA VAL A 534 -16.81 13.78 6.03
C VAL A 534 -16.77 14.18 4.56
N TYR A 535 -17.35 13.35 3.71
CA TYR A 535 -17.42 13.56 2.27
C TYR A 535 -18.32 14.74 1.91
N TYR A 536 -17.77 15.68 1.13
CA TYR A 536 -18.47 16.81 0.54
C TYR A 536 -17.82 17.21 -0.79
N ASP A 537 -18.54 17.06 -1.90
CA ASP A 537 -18.14 17.50 -3.26
C ASP A 537 -19.19 18.49 -3.79
N GLU A 538 -18.77 19.71 -4.11
CA GLU A 538 -19.68 20.79 -4.57
C GLU A 538 -20.38 20.47 -5.90
N GLU A 539 -19.84 19.55 -6.69
CA GLU A 539 -20.40 19.12 -7.98
C GLU A 539 -21.29 17.87 -7.86
N CYS A 540 -21.63 17.41 -6.66
CA CYS A 540 -22.53 16.28 -6.43
C CYS A 540 -24.01 16.71 -6.58
N SER A 541 -24.75 16.08 -7.48
CA SER A 541 -26.15 16.41 -7.80
C SER A 541 -27.11 15.99 -6.68
N SER A 542 -28.12 16.82 -6.42
CA SER A 542 -29.26 16.45 -5.56
C SER A 542 -30.39 15.74 -6.31
N GLU A 543 -30.30 15.63 -7.64
CA GLU A 543 -31.37 15.15 -8.53
C GLU A 543 -30.95 13.93 -9.35
N ASP A 544 -29.70 13.88 -9.82
CA ASP A 544 -29.15 12.82 -10.68
C ASP A 544 -28.63 11.64 -9.85
N LEU A 545 -29.53 10.98 -9.11
CA LEU A 545 -29.18 9.83 -8.27
C LEU A 545 -28.92 8.60 -9.15
N ASP A 546 -27.84 7.87 -8.87
CA ASP A 546 -27.40 6.70 -9.64
C ASP A 546 -26.97 5.49 -8.78
N HIS A 547 -26.85 5.65 -7.45
CA HIS A 547 -26.42 4.58 -6.55
C HIS A 547 -27.31 4.42 -5.31
N GLY A 548 -27.68 3.17 -5.01
CA GLY A 548 -28.50 2.79 -3.86
C GLY A 548 -27.66 2.36 -2.67
N VAL A 549 -27.84 3.00 -1.52
CA VAL A 549 -27.07 2.77 -0.29
C VAL A 549 -28.00 2.78 0.95
N LEU A 550 -27.45 2.55 2.15
CA LEU A 550 -28.23 2.44 3.37
C LEU A 550 -27.75 3.44 4.43
N ALA A 551 -28.61 4.38 4.83
CA ALA A 551 -28.35 5.27 5.94
C ALA A 551 -28.54 4.51 7.26
N VAL A 552 -27.43 4.23 7.97
CA VAL A 552 -27.39 3.45 9.22
C VAL A 552 -27.21 4.31 10.46
N GLY A 553 -27.12 5.63 10.31
CA GLY A 553 -26.89 6.54 11.41
C GLY A 553 -26.59 7.96 10.99
N TYR A 554 -26.27 8.80 11.98
CA TYR A 554 -25.84 10.17 11.82
C TYR A 554 -25.11 10.65 13.07
N GLY A 555 -24.36 11.75 12.93
CA GLY A 555 -23.73 12.44 14.05
C GLY A 555 -23.19 13.79 13.63
N THR A 556 -22.32 14.34 14.47
CA THR A 556 -21.58 15.58 14.25
C THR A 556 -20.14 15.32 14.70
N ASP A 557 -19.15 15.72 13.92
CA ASP A 557 -17.75 15.48 14.26
C ASP A 557 -17.18 16.53 15.23
N GLU A 558 -15.93 16.34 15.67
CA GLU A 558 -15.24 17.24 16.59
C GLU A 558 -15.06 18.68 16.04
N SER A 559 -15.18 18.86 14.72
CA SER A 559 -15.14 20.18 14.07
C SER A 559 -16.49 20.88 14.00
N GLY A 560 -17.57 20.19 14.42
CA GLY A 560 -18.94 20.67 14.32
C GLY A 560 -19.60 20.37 12.96
N GLN A 561 -19.01 19.51 12.12
CA GLN A 561 -19.58 19.15 10.83
C GLN A 561 -20.56 17.98 11.00
N ASP A 562 -21.82 18.25 10.67
CA ASP A 562 -22.90 17.26 10.62
C ASP A 562 -22.66 16.21 9.52
N TYR A 563 -22.89 14.93 9.82
CA TYR A 563 -22.79 13.83 8.87
C TYR A 563 -23.89 12.77 9.01
N TRP A 564 -24.09 12.02 7.92
CA TRP A 564 -24.79 10.74 7.82
C TRP A 564 -23.77 9.60 7.88
N ILE A 565 -24.10 8.49 8.55
CA ILE A 565 -23.33 7.24 8.48
C ILE A 565 -24.01 6.36 7.43
N VAL A 566 -23.32 6.07 6.33
CA VAL A 566 -23.89 5.35 5.19
C VAL A 566 -23.11 4.07 4.93
N LYS A 567 -23.83 2.95 4.86
CA LYS A 567 -23.32 1.61 4.50
C LYS A 567 -23.34 1.48 2.98
N ASN A 568 -22.19 1.14 2.38
CA ASN A 568 -22.06 0.89 0.95
C ASN A 568 -22.00 -0.63 0.64
N SER A 569 -22.21 -1.00 -0.61
CA SER A 569 -22.25 -2.38 -1.15
C SER A 569 -20.99 -2.75 -1.92
N TRP A 570 -19.84 -2.10 -1.65
CA TRP A 570 -18.61 -2.21 -2.44
C TRP A 570 -17.48 -2.98 -1.74
N GLY A 571 -17.82 -3.78 -0.73
CA GLY A 571 -16.86 -4.52 0.11
C GLY A 571 -16.07 -3.62 1.07
N THR A 572 -15.45 -4.22 2.08
CA THR A 572 -14.73 -3.51 3.15
C THR A 572 -13.47 -2.78 2.70
N SER A 573 -12.98 -3.03 1.48
CA SER A 573 -11.79 -2.38 0.91
C SER A 573 -12.03 -0.95 0.39
N TRP A 574 -13.28 -0.47 0.39
CA TRP A 574 -13.66 0.88 -0.03
C TRP A 574 -14.09 1.72 1.18
N GLY A 575 -13.75 3.00 1.22
CA GLY A 575 -14.13 3.91 2.30
C GLY A 575 -13.60 3.49 3.68
N GLN A 576 -14.36 3.84 4.72
CA GLN A 576 -14.09 3.47 6.11
C GLN A 576 -14.66 2.06 6.37
N GLU A 577 -13.89 1.03 6.01
CA GLU A 577 -14.28 -0.38 6.14
C GLU A 577 -15.62 -0.73 5.44
N GLY A 578 -15.92 -0.08 4.32
CA GLY A 578 -17.18 -0.20 3.57
C GLY A 578 -18.23 0.89 3.87
N TYR A 579 -17.96 1.78 4.82
CA TYR A 579 -18.83 2.90 5.17
C TYR A 579 -18.30 4.24 4.64
N ILE A 580 -19.20 5.21 4.49
CA ILE A 580 -18.89 6.62 4.21
C ILE A 580 -19.61 7.53 5.18
N LEU A 581 -18.94 8.61 5.60
CA LEU A 581 -19.58 9.72 6.30
C LEU A 581 -19.93 10.77 5.25
N MET A 582 -21.21 10.96 4.96
CA MET A 582 -21.65 11.97 3.97
C MET A 582 -22.13 13.22 4.69
N ALA A 583 -21.81 14.41 4.17
CA ALA A 583 -22.19 15.65 4.83
C ALA A 583 -23.72 15.80 4.95
N ARG A 584 -24.19 16.05 6.18
CA ARG A 584 -25.60 16.25 6.54
C ARG A 584 -25.88 17.73 6.76
N ASN A 585 -27.12 18.16 6.55
CA ASN A 585 -27.58 19.54 6.63
C ASN A 585 -26.79 20.48 5.69
N LYS A 586 -26.48 19.98 4.49
CA LYS A 586 -25.69 20.68 3.45
C LYS A 586 -26.46 20.77 2.14
N ALA A 587 -27.71 21.23 2.25
CA ALA A 587 -28.65 21.35 1.14
C ALA A 587 -28.88 20.02 0.40
N ASN A 588 -29.11 18.93 1.14
CA ASN A 588 -29.39 17.61 0.57
C ASN A 588 -28.26 17.14 -0.38
N HIS A 589 -27.02 17.21 0.12
CA HIS A 589 -25.80 16.91 -0.62
C HIS A 589 -25.81 15.48 -1.20
N CYS A 590 -25.44 15.34 -2.48
CA CYS A 590 -25.59 14.12 -3.29
C CYS A 590 -27.01 13.53 -3.30
N GLY A 591 -28.04 14.29 -2.92
CA GLY A 591 -29.43 13.85 -2.96
C GLY A 591 -29.83 12.78 -1.94
N ILE A 592 -29.09 12.65 -0.84
CA ILE A 592 -29.28 11.60 0.19
C ILE A 592 -30.68 11.52 0.82
N ALA A 593 -31.47 12.60 0.79
CA ALA A 593 -32.88 12.61 1.19
C ALA A 593 -33.86 12.70 0.00
N THR A 594 -33.39 12.77 -1.24
CA THR A 594 -34.23 12.93 -2.45
C THR A 594 -35.09 11.69 -2.72
N SER A 595 -34.52 10.50 -2.58
CA SER A 595 -35.26 9.24 -2.64
C SER A 595 -34.82 8.38 -1.46
N SER A 596 -35.69 8.31 -0.45
CA SER A 596 -35.43 7.56 0.77
C SER A 596 -36.69 6.89 1.30
N SER A 597 -36.59 5.60 1.61
CA SER A 597 -37.72 4.75 1.96
C SER A 597 -37.33 3.62 2.91
N TYR A 598 -38.33 3.00 3.56
CA TYR A 598 -38.12 1.85 4.43
C TYR A 598 -39.34 0.89 4.42
N PRO A 599 -39.11 -0.43 4.57
CA PRO A 599 -40.17 -1.44 4.57
C PRO A 599 -40.87 -1.57 5.94
N LEU A 600 -41.98 -2.32 5.99
CA LEU A 600 -42.80 -2.49 7.19
C LEU A 600 -42.99 -3.98 7.52
N VAL A 601 -42.40 -4.44 8.63
CA VAL A 601 -42.41 -5.88 9.03
C VAL A 601 -43.60 -6.24 9.92
#